data_AF-A0A1L9V774-F1
#
_entry.id   AF-A0A1L9V774-F1
#
_cell.length_a   1.000
_cell.length_b   1.000
_cell.length_c   1.000
_cell.angle_alpha   90.00
_cell.angle_beta   90.00
_cell.angle_gamma   90.00
#
_symmetry.space_group_name_H-M   'P 1'
#
loop_
_entity.id
_entity.type
_entity.pdbx_description
1 polymer ?
#
loop_
_entity_poly.entity_id
_entity_poly.type
_entity_poly.pdbx_seq_one_letter_code
_entity_poly.pdbx_strand_id
1 'polypeptide(L)' 'MIIYSPEAYEKYAKDIEHITKVKFGKLGASHFNQFIETPRPGPLSHFTTFWVPYSVPFDDLRNVQLASGIRTEVTEVIL' A
#
# COMPACT_ATOMS: atom_id res chain seq x y z
N MET A 1 1.53 -4.44 2.84
CA MET A 1 2.57 -3.65 3.51
C MET A 1 3.23 -2.71 2.50
N ILE A 2 3.58 -1.50 2.92
CA ILE A 2 4.21 -0.45 2.11
C ILE A 2 5.53 -0.11 2.79
N ILE A 3 6.65 -0.40 2.15
CA ILE A 3 8.00 -0.26 2.72
C ILE A 3 8.74 0.83 1.96
N TYR A 4 9.43 1.71 2.67
CA TYR A 4 10.11 2.87 2.09
C TYR A 4 11.63 2.72 2.17
N SER A 5 12.35 3.31 1.20
CA SER A 5 13.69 3.83 1.47
C SER A 5 13.60 5.07 2.38
N PRO A 6 14.69 5.46 3.07
CA PRO A 6 14.70 6.67 3.90
C PRO A 6 14.24 7.93 3.14
N GLU A 7 14.72 8.13 1.91
CA GLU A 7 14.38 9.30 1.08
C GLU A 7 12.92 9.28 0.65
N ALA A 8 12.38 8.09 0.34
CA ALA A 8 10.99 7.92 -0.03
C ALA A 8 10.06 8.19 1.15
N TYR A 9 10.47 7.83 2.37
CA TYR A 9 9.68 8.10 3.58
C TYR A 9 9.52 9.62 3.79
N GLU A 10 10.62 10.38 3.79
CA GLU A 10 10.58 11.84 3.95
C GLU A 10 9.72 12.53 2.89
N LYS A 11 9.72 12.00 1.65
CA LYS A 11 9.01 12.59 0.53
C LYS A 11 7.52 12.22 0.49
N TYR A 12 7.18 10.97 0.81
CA TYR A 12 5.87 10.40 0.49
C TYR A 12 5.05 9.93 1.69
N ALA A 13 5.65 9.72 2.87
CA ALA A 13 4.94 9.10 4.00
C ALA A 13 3.68 9.87 4.40
N LYS A 14 3.74 11.21 4.44
CA LYS A 14 2.59 12.07 4.76
C LYS A 14 1.40 11.94 3.78
N ASP A 15 1.67 11.57 2.53
CA ASP A 15 0.69 11.47 1.46
C ASP A 15 0.39 10.02 1.07
N ILE A 16 0.96 9.03 1.78
CA ILE A 16 0.93 7.63 1.34
C ILE A 16 -0.49 7.07 1.26
N GLU A 17 -1.36 7.46 2.19
CA GLU A 17 -2.75 7.04 2.20
C GLU A 17 -3.44 7.50 0.91
N HIS A 18 -3.27 8.77 0.54
CA HIS A 18 -3.82 9.31 -0.70
C HIS A 18 -3.25 8.61 -1.93
N ILE A 19 -1.93 8.46 -2.00
CA ILE A 19 -1.24 7.79 -3.12
C ILE A 19 -1.76 6.35 -3.28
N THR A 20 -1.87 5.61 -2.18
CA THR A 20 -2.33 4.22 -2.17
C THR A 20 -3.78 4.13 -2.65
N LYS A 21 -4.68 4.95 -2.09
CA LYS A 21 -6.09 5.00 -2.49
C LYS A 21 -6.27 5.34 -3.95
N VAL A 22 -5.52 6.32 -4.48
CA VAL A 22 -5.59 6.69 -5.90
C VAL A 22 -5.06 5.57 -6.80
N LYS A 23 -3.94 4.94 -6.45
CA LYS A 23 -3.29 3.92 -7.29
C LYS A 23 -4.08 2.62 -7.33
N PHE A 24 -4.43 2.08 -6.16
CA PHE A 24 -5.22 0.86 -6.07
C PHE A 24 -6.71 1.09 -6.41
N GLY A 25 -7.25 2.28 -6.16
CA GLY A 25 -8.63 2.63 -6.52
C GLY A 25 -8.90 2.59 -8.03
N LYS A 26 -7.88 2.81 -8.88
CA LYS A 26 -7.97 2.60 -10.33
C LYS A 26 -8.25 1.15 -10.73
N LEU A 27 -7.92 0.20 -9.86
CA LEU A 27 -8.22 -1.22 -10.02
C LEU A 27 -9.53 -1.62 -9.30
N GLY A 28 -10.29 -0.65 -8.77
CA GLY A 28 -11.53 -0.92 -8.05
C GLY A 28 -11.35 -1.23 -6.56
N ALA A 29 -10.15 -1.04 -6.00
CA ALA A 29 -9.94 -1.19 -4.57
C ALA A 29 -10.77 -0.18 -3.76
N SER A 30 -11.38 -0.64 -2.67
CA SER A 30 -12.29 0.13 -1.83
C SER A 30 -12.20 -0.30 -0.36
N HIS A 31 -12.95 0.36 0.52
CA HIS A 31 -13.06 -0.02 1.94
C HIS A 31 -11.68 -0.18 2.63
N PHE A 32 -10.80 0.80 2.39
CA PHE A 32 -9.49 0.83 3.03
C PHE A 32 -9.63 1.02 4.53
N ASN A 33 -9.00 0.14 5.29
CA ASN A 33 -8.80 0.32 6.73
C ASN A 33 -7.75 1.40 7.00
N GLN A 34 -7.62 1.77 8.27
CA GLN A 34 -6.63 2.75 8.71
C GLN A 34 -5.22 2.38 8.24
N PHE A 35 -4.46 3.40 7.84
CA PHE A 35 -3.05 3.27 7.55
C PHE A 35 -2.28 3.34 8.86
N ILE A 36 -1.65 2.24 9.23
CA ILE A 36 -0.91 2.10 10.49
C ILE A 36 0.58 2.10 10.16
N GLU A 37 1.31 3.04 10.74
CA GLU A 37 2.77 3.02 10.68
C GLU A 37 3.32 1.91 11.58
N THR A 38 4.30 1.15 11.09
CA THR A 38 4.91 0.10 11.89
C THR A 38 5.80 0.67 13.00
N PRO A 39 5.69 0.18 14.25
CA PRO A 39 6.52 0.64 15.36
C PRO A 39 8.02 0.45 15.13
N ARG A 40 8.84 1.34 15.71
CA ARG A 40 10.31 1.17 15.77
C ARG A 40 10.71 0.30 16.97
N PRO A 41 11.82 -0.48 16.89
CA PRO A 41 12.77 -0.61 15.79
C PRO A 41 12.26 -1.57 14.70
N GLY A 42 12.00 -1.05 13.51
CA GLY A 42 11.44 -1.78 12.37
C GLY A 42 11.68 -0.99 11.08
N PRO A 43 11.38 -1.57 9.90
CA PRO A 43 11.46 -0.83 8.66
C PRO A 43 10.54 0.40 8.70
N LEU A 44 10.93 1.47 8.02
CA LEU A 44 10.01 2.55 7.71
C LEU A 44 8.93 1.93 6.82
N SER A 45 7.72 1.76 7.35
CA SER A 45 6.65 1.09 6.63
C SER A 45 5.27 1.46 7.16
N HIS A 46 4.27 1.30 6.29
CA HIS A 46 2.86 1.43 6.61
C HIS A 46 2.12 0.14 6.25
N PHE A 47 1.04 -0.15 6.96
CA PHE A 47 0.14 -1.26 6.69
C PHE A 47 -1.30 -0.76 6.57
N THR A 48 -2.04 -1.37 5.64
CA THR A 48 -3.49 -1.21 5.48
C THR A 48 -4.04 -2.50 4.85
N THR A 49 -5.34 -2.69 4.94
CA THR A 49 -6.10 -3.71 4.22
C THR A 49 -7.23 -3.02 3.45
N PHE A 50 -7.62 -3.60 2.33
CA PHE A 50 -8.70 -3.07 1.50
C PHE A 50 -9.37 -4.22 0.76
N TRP A 51 -10.55 -3.92 0.21
CA TRP A 51 -11.34 -4.86 -0.57
C TRP A 51 -11.13 -4.62 -2.05
N VAL A 52 -11.14 -5.68 -2.84
CA VAL A 52 -11.07 -5.63 -4.31
C VAL A 52 -12.17 -6.51 -4.90
N PRO A 53 -12.73 -6.16 -6.06
CA PRO A 53 -13.63 -7.05 -6.79
C PRO A 53 -12.91 -8.35 -7.19
N TYR A 54 -13.62 -9.49 -7.13
CA TYR A 54 -13.09 -10.80 -7.55
C TYR A 54 -12.64 -10.85 -9.02
N SER A 55 -13.12 -9.93 -9.85
CA SER A 55 -12.73 -9.82 -11.26
C SER A 55 -11.33 -9.24 -11.46
N VAL A 56 -10.71 -8.66 -10.42
CA VAL A 56 -9.37 -8.06 -10.51
C VAL A 56 -8.33 -9.16 -10.30
N PRO A 57 -7.46 -9.44 -11.29
CA PRO A 57 -6.37 -10.40 -11.11
C PRO A 57 -5.45 -9.99 -9.98
N PHE A 58 -5.08 -10.94 -9.12
CA PHE A 58 -4.18 -10.65 -8.00
C PHE A 58 -2.81 -10.11 -8.46
N ASP A 59 -2.35 -10.52 -9.65
CA ASP A 59 -1.10 -10.04 -10.24
C ASP A 59 -1.13 -8.55 -10.56
N ASP A 60 -2.28 -8.01 -10.97
CA ASP A 60 -2.43 -6.58 -11.23
C ASP A 60 -2.23 -5.77 -9.94
N LEU A 61 -2.69 -6.30 -8.80
CA LEU A 61 -2.48 -5.69 -7.48
C LEU A 61 -1.01 -5.73 -7.06
N ARG A 62 -0.32 -6.86 -7.29
CA ARG A 62 1.11 -7.02 -6.97
C ARG A 62 2.01 -6.10 -7.79
N ASN A 63 1.59 -5.76 -9.01
CA ASN A 63 2.33 -4.89 -9.91
C ASN A 63 2.10 -3.38 -9.69
N VAL A 64 1.26 -2.99 -8.72
CA VAL A 64 1.02 -1.57 -8.42
C VAL A 64 2.25 -0.91 -7.81
N GLN A 65 2.85 0.01 -8.57
CA GLN A 65 3.90 0.89 -8.08
C GLN A 65 3.32 2.21 -7.54
N LEU A 66 3.56 2.48 -6.26
CA LEU A 66 3.08 3.70 -5.59
C LEU A 66 3.94 4.91 -5.96
N ALA A 67 5.25 4.82 -5.77
CA ALA A 67 6.25 5.80 -6.17
C ALA A 67 7.65 5.16 -6.25
N SER A 68 8.64 5.91 -6.72
CA SER A 68 10.05 5.48 -6.66
C SER A 68 10.51 5.36 -5.21
N GLY A 69 11.31 4.33 -4.91
CA GLY A 69 11.81 4.05 -3.55
C GLY A 69 10.77 3.46 -2.59
N ILE A 70 9.58 3.11 -3.08
CA ILE A 70 8.55 2.40 -2.31
C ILE A 70 8.40 0.97 -2.85
N ARG A 71 8.50 -0.01 -1.96
CA ARG A 71 8.17 -1.41 -2.23
C ARG A 71 6.81 -1.73 -1.63
N THR A 72 5.89 -2.25 -2.45
CA THR A 72 4.58 -2.71 -1.99
C THR A 72 4.58 -4.23 -1.91
N GLU A 73 4.12 -4.77 -0.79
CA GLU A 73 3.84 -6.20 -0.63
C GLU A 73 2.33 -6.36 -0.43
N VAL A 74 1.68 -7.08 -1.35
CA VAL A 74 0.24 -7.36 -1.30
C VAL A 74 0.07 -8.86 -1.04
N THR A 75 -0.74 -9.19 -0.03
CA THR A 75 -1.10 -10.55 0.34
C THR A 75 -2.60 -10.65 0.44
N GLU A 76 -3.17 -11.74 -0.04
CA GLU A 76 -4.57 -12.06 0.21
C GLU A 76 -4.76 -12.41 1.68
N VAL A 77 -5.75 -11.81 2.33
CA VAL A 77 -6.15 -12.18 3.69
C VAL A 77 -7.37 -13.08 3.57
N ILE A 78 -7.17 -14.37 3.82
CA ILE A 78 -8.27 -15.33 3.95
C ILE A 78 -8.78 -15.19 5.39
N LEU A 79 -9.99 -14.63 5.53
CA LEU A 79 -10.70 -14.52 6.81
C LEU A 79 -11.57 -15.75 7.05
#